data_AF-A0A7C5VJ63-F1
#
_entry.id   AF-A0A7C5VJ63-F1
#
_cell.length_a   1.000
_cell.length_b   1.000
_cell.length_c   1.000
_cell.angle_alpha   90.00
_cell.angle_beta   90.00
_cell.angle_gamma   90.00
#
_symmetry.space_group_name_H-M   'P 1'
#
loop_
_entity.id
_entity.type
_entity.pdbx_description
1 polymer ?
#
loop_
_entity_poly.entity_id
_entity_poly.type
_entity_poly.pdbx_seq_one_letter_code
_entity_poly.pdbx_strand_id
1 'polypeptide(L)'
;MVEWSETGRERVSRGEYAYVSPVFYYDPTPDELGRHRVLGYHSFALTNNPGIRFQKRIEAEADMLEKLRQALGLDPEATEEAALQALEDLKREAAVGRVVLEVGLGAEDPTELKAKLLRLLAAQDALEELERTRKELEAIKVQTREEKAQALVRKALEEGRILPHQREFWLAQARADLEAARKALEGMPRLVPVELPKAERKALEEDEPLRRLAQVFRVSEEALKRFGGE
;
A
#
# COMPACT_ATOMS: atom_id res chain seq x y z
N MET A 1 -51.60 -63.59 23.19
CA MET A 1 -50.13 -63.43 23.03
C MET A 1 -49.72 -64.41 21.96
N VAL A 2 -49.07 -63.97 20.87
CA VAL A 2 -48.61 -64.88 19.82
C VAL A 2 -47.23 -65.41 20.25
N GLU A 3 -47.07 -66.72 20.33
CA GLU A 3 -45.78 -67.34 20.67
C GLU A 3 -44.99 -67.69 19.42
N TRP A 4 -43.71 -67.32 19.40
CA TRP A 4 -42.79 -67.67 18.33
C TRP A 4 -42.40 -69.15 18.39
N SER A 5 -42.38 -69.80 17.23
CA SER A 5 -41.79 -71.12 17.05
C SER A 5 -40.28 -71.09 17.35
N GLU A 6 -39.69 -72.26 17.61
CA GLU A 6 -38.26 -72.40 17.90
C GLU A 6 -37.39 -71.82 16.78
N THR A 7 -37.70 -72.16 15.52
CA THR A 7 -37.03 -71.58 14.34
C THR A 7 -37.21 -70.07 14.28
N GLY A 8 -38.39 -69.54 14.62
CA GLY A 8 -38.65 -68.11 14.64
C GLY A 8 -37.75 -67.37 15.65
N ARG A 9 -37.58 -67.93 16.85
CA ARG A 9 -36.70 -67.36 17.88
C ARG A 9 -35.25 -67.34 17.44
N GLU A 10 -34.76 -68.41 16.82
CA GLU A 10 -33.38 -68.49 16.31
C GLU A 10 -33.11 -67.46 15.20
N ARG A 11 -34.03 -67.29 14.25
CA ARG A 11 -33.87 -66.30 13.17
C ARG A 11 -33.88 -64.87 13.69
N VAL A 12 -34.74 -64.58 14.68
CA VAL A 12 -34.77 -63.27 15.33
C VAL A 12 -33.48 -63.02 16.11
N SER A 13 -32.96 -64.01 16.84
CA SER A 13 -31.70 -63.84 17.60
C SER A 13 -30.48 -63.66 16.70
N ARG A 14 -30.48 -64.27 15.51
CA ARG A 14 -29.50 -64.03 14.44
C ARG A 14 -29.65 -62.69 13.74
N GLY A 15 -30.73 -61.94 14.01
CA GLY A 15 -30.99 -60.65 13.39
C GLY A 15 -31.37 -60.72 11.92
N GLU A 16 -31.89 -61.86 11.44
CA GLU A 16 -32.24 -62.07 10.01
C GLU A 16 -33.29 -61.07 9.50
N TYR A 17 -34.08 -60.47 10.40
CA TYR A 17 -35.11 -59.46 10.09
C TYR A 17 -34.69 -58.03 10.44
N ALA A 18 -33.44 -57.78 10.85
CA ALA A 18 -32.99 -56.48 11.37
C ALA A 18 -33.08 -55.32 10.37
N TYR A 19 -33.06 -55.63 9.06
CA TYR A 19 -33.07 -54.66 7.95
C TYR A 19 -34.40 -54.59 7.21
N VAL A 20 -35.41 -55.32 7.71
CA VAL A 20 -36.72 -55.44 7.07
C VAL A 20 -37.72 -54.57 7.82
N SER A 21 -38.20 -53.50 7.17
CA SER A 21 -39.17 -52.59 7.79
C SER A 21 -40.61 -52.97 7.46
N PRO A 22 -41.45 -53.20 8.47
CA PRO A 22 -42.86 -53.50 8.27
C PRO A 22 -43.64 -52.23 7.96
N VAL A 23 -44.61 -52.35 7.06
CA VAL A 23 -45.63 -51.34 6.81
C VAL A 23 -46.89 -51.73 7.56
N PHE A 24 -47.28 -50.90 8.52
CA PHE A 24 -48.50 -51.07 9.28
C PHE A 24 -49.55 -50.05 8.83
N TYR A 25 -50.79 -50.50 8.70
CA TYR A 25 -51.93 -49.60 8.71
C TYR A 25 -52.18 -49.16 10.15
N TYR A 26 -52.39 -47.88 10.37
CA TYR A 26 -52.70 -47.32 11.67
C TYR A 26 -53.88 -46.37 11.58
N ASP A 27 -54.58 -46.19 12.69
CA ASP A 27 -55.63 -45.19 12.82
C ASP A 27 -54.97 -43.80 12.87
N PRO A 28 -55.28 -42.90 11.91
CA PRO A 28 -54.71 -41.57 11.90
C PRO A 28 -55.12 -40.74 13.14
N THR A 29 -56.18 -41.13 13.85
CA THR A 29 -56.61 -40.47 15.08
C THR A 29 -55.81 -41.04 16.27
N PRO A 30 -54.97 -40.23 16.94
CA PRO A 30 -54.20 -40.71 18.08
C PRO A 30 -55.08 -40.88 19.32
N ASP A 31 -54.66 -41.75 20.25
CA ASP A 31 -55.23 -41.80 21.59
C ASP A 31 -54.86 -40.54 22.42
N GLU A 32 -55.40 -40.43 23.63
CA GLU A 32 -55.12 -39.31 24.56
C GLU A 32 -53.63 -39.14 24.89
N LEU A 33 -52.79 -40.16 24.61
CA LEU A 33 -51.35 -40.18 24.83
C LEU A 33 -50.55 -39.97 23.52
N GLY A 34 -51.21 -39.61 22.42
CA GLY A 34 -50.56 -39.34 21.14
C GLY A 34 -50.14 -40.58 20.35
N ARG A 35 -50.65 -41.76 20.70
CA ARG A 35 -50.27 -43.04 20.08
C ARG A 35 -51.30 -43.46 19.05
N HIS A 36 -50.84 -43.89 17.88
CA HIS A 36 -51.70 -44.43 16.84
C HIS A 36 -51.96 -45.92 17.05
N ARG A 37 -53.23 -46.33 16.92
CA ARG A 37 -53.61 -47.74 17.00
C ARG A 37 -53.24 -48.45 15.69
N VAL A 38 -52.47 -49.54 15.78
CA VAL A 38 -52.17 -50.39 14.62
C VAL A 38 -53.42 -51.20 14.23
N LEU A 39 -53.89 -51.01 12.99
CA LEU A 39 -55.08 -51.65 12.42
C LEU A 39 -54.74 -52.95 11.68
N GLY A 40 -53.54 -53.05 11.12
CA GLY A 40 -53.15 -54.25 10.39
C GLY A 40 -51.72 -54.19 9.87
N TYR A 41 -51.22 -55.35 9.49
CA TYR A 41 -49.94 -55.52 8.81
C TYR A 41 -50.16 -55.56 7.30
N HIS A 42 -49.47 -54.71 6.55
CA HIS A 42 -49.61 -54.66 5.09
C HIS A 42 -48.53 -55.48 4.40
N SER A 43 -47.26 -55.14 4.62
CA SER A 43 -46.12 -55.72 3.92
C SER A 43 -44.81 -55.47 4.67
N PHE A 44 -43.71 -56.02 4.16
CA PHE A 44 -42.37 -55.69 4.60
C PHE A 44 -41.47 -55.31 3.42
N ALA A 45 -40.59 -54.33 3.61
CA ALA A 45 -39.66 -53.88 2.59
C ALA A 45 -38.27 -53.59 3.19
N LEU A 46 -37.24 -53.71 2.35
CA LEU A 46 -35.91 -53.18 2.64
C LEU A 46 -35.97 -51.66 2.50
N THR A 47 -35.56 -50.92 3.53
CA THR A 47 -35.62 -49.45 3.51
C THR A 47 -34.36 -48.85 4.13
N ASN A 48 -33.97 -47.70 3.59
CA ASN A 48 -32.97 -46.82 4.19
C ASN A 48 -33.60 -45.88 5.24
N ASN A 49 -34.92 -45.85 5.40
CA ASN A 49 -35.59 -45.05 6.41
C ASN A 49 -36.58 -45.93 7.19
N PRO A 50 -36.13 -46.63 8.25
CA PRO A 50 -36.99 -47.54 8.99
C PRO A 50 -38.11 -46.80 9.73
N GLY A 51 -39.32 -47.38 9.71
CA GLY A 51 -40.49 -46.81 10.39
C GLY A 51 -40.49 -46.96 11.92
N ILE A 52 -39.52 -47.70 12.49
CA ILE A 52 -39.39 -47.92 13.93
C ILE A 52 -37.95 -47.73 14.39
N ARG A 53 -37.76 -47.18 15.59
CA ARG A 53 -36.45 -46.77 16.14
C ARG A 53 -35.43 -47.89 16.32
N PHE A 54 -35.88 -49.15 16.36
CA PHE A 54 -35.03 -50.31 16.67
C PHE A 54 -34.54 -51.07 15.43
N GLN A 55 -34.83 -50.57 14.23
CA GLN A 55 -34.39 -51.19 12.98
C GLN A 55 -33.11 -50.56 12.45
N LYS A 56 -32.25 -51.40 11.87
CA LYS A 56 -30.99 -50.93 11.28
C LYS A 56 -31.25 -50.38 9.88
N ARG A 57 -30.69 -49.20 9.60
CA ARG A 57 -30.69 -48.58 8.28
C ARG A 57 -29.78 -49.38 7.34
N ILE A 58 -30.22 -49.57 6.10
CA ILE A 58 -29.36 -50.05 5.02
C ILE A 58 -28.65 -48.82 4.44
N GLU A 59 -27.34 -48.73 4.65
CA GLU A 59 -26.50 -47.68 4.06
C GLU A 59 -25.70 -48.30 2.91
N ALA A 60 -25.88 -47.75 1.71
CA ALA A 60 -25.19 -48.18 0.50
C ALA A 60 -24.46 -46.99 -0.12
N GLU A 61 -23.61 -46.32 0.65
CA GLU A 61 -22.64 -45.36 0.12
C GLU A 61 -21.33 -45.56 0.86
N ALA A 62 -20.23 -45.65 0.10
CA ALA A 62 -18.90 -45.47 0.69
C ALA A 62 -18.88 -44.13 1.42
N ASP A 63 -18.33 -44.13 2.64
CA ASP A 63 -18.32 -42.99 3.55
C ASP A 63 -17.92 -41.74 2.76
N MET A 64 -18.76 -40.71 2.78
CA MET A 64 -18.50 -39.47 2.04
C MET A 64 -17.13 -38.89 2.43
N LEU A 65 -16.70 -39.13 3.67
CA LEU A 65 -15.38 -38.78 4.16
C LEU A 65 -14.27 -39.56 3.45
N GLU A 66 -14.46 -40.85 3.15
CA GLU A 66 -13.52 -41.65 2.39
C GLU A 66 -13.37 -41.14 0.95
N LYS A 67 -14.49 -40.78 0.29
CA LYS A 67 -14.46 -40.14 -1.03
C LYS A 67 -13.75 -38.79 -1.02
N LEU A 68 -13.96 -37.99 0.04
CA LEU A 68 -13.27 -36.70 0.21
C LEU A 68 -11.76 -36.90 0.42
N ARG A 69 -11.36 -37.86 1.27
CA ARG A 69 -9.94 -38.21 1.46
C ARG A 69 -9.28 -38.59 0.14
N GLN A 70 -9.93 -39.45 -0.65
CA GLN A 70 -9.43 -39.85 -1.97
C GLN A 70 -9.34 -38.66 -2.94
N ALA A 71 -10.37 -37.81 -3.00
CA ALA A 71 -10.39 -36.64 -3.88
C ALA A 71 -9.32 -35.60 -3.51
N LEU A 72 -9.02 -35.46 -2.22
CA LEU A 72 -8.01 -34.54 -1.69
C LEU A 72 -6.60 -35.15 -1.64
N GLY A 73 -6.45 -36.43 -1.96
CA GLY A 73 -5.18 -37.15 -1.86
C GLY A 73 -4.67 -37.31 -0.41
N LEU A 74 -5.59 -37.30 0.56
CA LEU A 74 -5.29 -37.45 1.98
C LEU A 74 -5.20 -38.93 2.37
N ASP A 75 -4.56 -39.19 3.51
CA ASP A 75 -4.46 -40.52 4.10
C ASP A 75 -5.88 -41.12 4.35
N PRO A 76 -6.10 -42.42 4.11
CA PRO A 76 -7.40 -43.06 4.33
C PRO A 76 -7.89 -42.99 5.78
N GLU A 77 -7.00 -42.80 6.75
CA GLU A 77 -7.32 -42.62 8.19
C GLU A 77 -7.32 -41.13 8.61
N ALA A 78 -7.18 -40.18 7.68
CA ALA A 78 -7.16 -38.76 7.99
C ALA A 78 -8.47 -38.31 8.68
N THR A 79 -8.38 -37.54 9.77
CA THR A 79 -9.57 -37.09 10.49
C THR A 79 -10.46 -36.18 9.63
N GLU A 80 -11.74 -36.09 9.98
CA GLU A 80 -12.69 -35.18 9.32
C GLU A 80 -12.20 -33.72 9.36
N GLU A 81 -11.61 -33.30 10.48
CA GLU A 81 -11.01 -31.98 10.65
C GLU A 81 -9.89 -31.72 9.65
N ALA A 82 -9.02 -32.71 9.41
CA ALA A 82 -7.94 -32.59 8.43
C ALA A 82 -8.47 -32.47 6.99
N ALA A 83 -9.56 -33.20 6.66
CA ALA A 83 -10.22 -33.10 5.36
C ALA A 83 -10.87 -31.72 5.15
N LEU A 84 -11.52 -31.17 6.19
CA LEU A 84 -12.11 -29.84 6.13
C LEU A 84 -11.04 -28.74 6.00
N GLN A 85 -9.93 -28.86 6.72
CA GLN A 85 -8.81 -27.92 6.59
C GLN A 85 -8.22 -27.92 5.18
N ALA A 86 -7.97 -29.10 4.60
CA ALA A 86 -7.49 -29.22 3.23
C ALA A 86 -8.47 -28.61 2.20
N LEU A 87 -9.79 -28.72 2.42
CA LEU A 87 -10.79 -28.07 1.60
C LEU A 87 -10.75 -26.53 1.72
N GLU A 88 -10.53 -26.00 2.92
CA GLU A 88 -10.37 -24.56 3.12
C GLU A 88 -9.12 -24.03 2.41
N ASP A 89 -8.02 -24.76 2.50
CA ASP A 89 -6.77 -24.38 1.85
C ASP A 89 -6.94 -24.39 0.31
N LEU A 90 -7.59 -25.41 -0.24
CA LEU A 90 -7.88 -25.48 -1.67
C LEU A 90 -8.83 -24.37 -2.15
N LYS A 91 -9.81 -23.96 -1.32
CA LYS A 91 -10.65 -22.78 -1.61
C LYS A 91 -9.84 -21.48 -1.63
N ARG A 92 -8.87 -21.32 -0.71
CA ARG A 92 -7.99 -20.16 -0.69
C ARG A 92 -7.08 -20.11 -1.91
N GLU A 93 -6.49 -21.24 -2.28
CA GLU A 93 -5.68 -21.35 -3.50
C GLU A 93 -6.49 -21.05 -4.76
N ALA A 94 -7.71 -21.57 -4.86
CA ALA A 94 -8.60 -21.29 -5.98
C ALA A 94 -8.98 -19.80 -6.08
N ALA A 95 -9.18 -19.12 -4.94
CA ALA A 95 -9.44 -17.68 -4.92
C ALA A 95 -8.25 -16.89 -5.47
N VAL A 96 -7.02 -17.25 -5.08
CA VAL A 96 -5.79 -16.63 -5.61
C VAL A 96 -5.63 -16.93 -7.10
N GLY A 97 -5.84 -18.18 -7.51
CA GLY A 97 -5.79 -18.59 -8.91
C GLY A 97 -6.80 -17.85 -9.79
N ARG A 98 -7.99 -17.55 -9.26
CA ARG A 98 -9.00 -16.75 -9.97
C ARG A 98 -8.51 -15.32 -10.22
N VAL A 99 -7.91 -14.66 -9.23
CA VAL A 99 -7.36 -13.31 -9.39
C VAL A 99 -6.25 -13.32 -10.45
N VAL A 100 -5.39 -14.35 -10.44
CA VAL A 100 -4.34 -14.53 -11.45
C VAL A 100 -4.94 -14.65 -12.87
N LEU A 101 -6.01 -15.42 -13.03
CA LEU A 101 -6.72 -15.55 -14.31
C LEU A 101 -7.40 -14.25 -14.74
N GLU A 102 -8.03 -13.52 -13.82
CA GLU A 102 -8.67 -12.22 -14.09
C GLU A 102 -7.65 -11.14 -14.50
N VAL A 103 -6.44 -11.16 -13.94
CA VAL A 103 -5.32 -10.28 -14.34
C VAL A 103 -4.74 -10.67 -15.71
N GLY A 104 -5.21 -11.76 -16.31
CA GLY A 104 -4.75 -12.21 -17.63
C GLY A 104 -3.33 -12.81 -17.60
N LEU A 105 -2.84 -13.17 -16.41
CA LEU A 105 -1.56 -13.87 -16.23
C LEU A 105 -1.61 -15.34 -16.67
N GLY A 106 -2.74 -15.76 -17.25
CA GLY A 106 -3.06 -17.08 -17.78
C GLY A 106 -1.83 -17.88 -18.16
N ALA A 107 -1.57 -18.90 -17.37
CA ALA A 107 -0.51 -19.86 -17.55
C ALA A 107 -1.07 -21.20 -17.08
N GLU A 108 -0.98 -22.21 -17.93
CA GLU A 108 -1.38 -23.57 -17.58
C GLU A 108 -0.31 -24.25 -16.69
N ASP A 109 0.92 -23.74 -16.70
CA ASP A 109 2.05 -24.20 -15.89
C ASP A 109 2.34 -23.25 -14.70
N PRO A 110 2.38 -23.76 -13.45
CA PRO A 110 2.80 -22.99 -12.27
C PRO A 110 4.17 -22.31 -12.41
N THR A 111 5.09 -22.88 -13.17
CA THR A 111 6.44 -22.34 -13.39
C THR A 111 6.41 -21.07 -14.24
N GLU A 112 5.60 -21.09 -15.31
CA GLU A 112 5.39 -19.93 -16.17
C GLU A 112 4.68 -18.81 -15.41
N LEU A 113 3.67 -19.16 -14.59
CA LEU A 113 2.98 -18.21 -13.73
C LEU A 113 3.96 -17.50 -12.78
N LYS A 114 4.83 -18.27 -12.11
CA LYS A 114 5.86 -17.73 -11.22
C LYS A 114 6.81 -16.79 -11.97
N ALA A 115 7.22 -17.15 -13.18
CA ALA A 115 8.07 -16.29 -14.00
C ALA A 115 7.38 -14.97 -14.39
N LYS A 116 6.09 -15.01 -14.75
CA LYS A 116 5.31 -13.80 -15.05
C LYS A 116 5.15 -12.91 -13.82
N LEU A 117 4.85 -13.48 -12.66
CA LEU A 117 4.75 -12.75 -11.40
C LEU A 117 6.08 -12.09 -11.01
N LEU A 118 7.21 -12.79 -11.17
CA LEU A 118 8.53 -12.22 -10.92
C LEU A 118 8.86 -11.06 -11.86
N ARG A 119 8.48 -11.15 -13.14
CA ARG A 119 8.63 -10.03 -14.07
C ARG A 119 7.78 -8.83 -13.68
N LEU A 120 6.56 -9.06 -13.18
CA LEU A 120 5.65 -7.99 -12.77
C LEU A 120 6.16 -7.29 -11.50
N LEU A 121 6.74 -8.05 -10.56
CA LEU A 121 7.43 -7.50 -9.40
C LEU A 121 8.64 -6.66 -9.82
N ALA A 122 9.50 -7.20 -10.68
CA ALA A 122 10.65 -6.45 -11.20
C ALA A 122 10.23 -5.19 -11.99
N ALA A 123 9.09 -5.22 -12.67
CA ALA A 123 8.54 -4.05 -13.35
C ALA A 123 8.04 -2.98 -12.37
N GLN A 124 7.50 -3.36 -11.21
CA GLN A 124 7.16 -2.40 -10.14
C GLN A 124 8.42 -1.73 -9.58
N ASP A 125 9.45 -2.51 -9.25
CA ASP A 125 10.73 -1.96 -8.76
C ASP A 125 11.32 -0.97 -9.78
N ALA A 126 11.29 -1.33 -11.07
CA ALA A 126 11.76 -0.45 -12.15
C ALA A 126 10.91 0.83 -12.29
N LEU A 127 9.60 0.78 -12.02
CA LEU A 127 8.74 1.96 -12.02
C LEU A 127 9.09 2.89 -10.86
N GLU A 128 9.33 2.36 -9.66
CA GLU A 128 9.74 3.15 -8.50
C GLU A 128 11.10 3.83 -8.73
N GLU A 129 12.06 3.11 -9.32
CA GLU A 129 13.35 3.69 -9.73
C GLU A 129 13.18 4.78 -10.79
N LEU A 130 12.29 4.58 -11.77
CA LEU A 130 12.00 5.56 -12.81
C LEU A 130 11.36 6.83 -12.23
N GLU A 131 10.46 6.69 -11.26
CA GLU A 131 9.87 7.84 -10.56
C GLU A 131 10.91 8.60 -9.74
N ARG A 132 11.80 7.89 -9.05
CA ARG A 132 12.90 8.50 -8.28
C ARG A 132 13.86 9.25 -9.19
N THR A 133 14.34 8.61 -10.26
CA THR A 133 15.26 9.24 -11.22
C THR A 133 14.61 10.44 -11.90
N ARG A 134 13.30 10.39 -12.20
CA ARG A 134 12.55 11.53 -12.73
C ARG A 134 12.52 12.70 -11.74
N LYS A 135 12.30 12.45 -10.45
CA LYS A 135 12.33 13.49 -9.41
C LYS A 135 13.73 14.11 -9.27
N GLU A 136 14.77 13.28 -9.24
CA GLU A 136 16.16 13.73 -9.17
C GLU A 136 16.54 14.58 -10.40
N LEU A 137 16.11 14.16 -11.60
CA LEU A 137 16.38 14.87 -12.84
C LEU A 137 15.67 16.23 -12.92
N GLU A 138 14.42 16.33 -12.45
CA GLU A 138 13.73 17.62 -12.34
C GLU A 138 14.38 18.53 -11.28
N ALA A 139 14.82 17.97 -10.14
CA ALA A 139 15.56 18.74 -9.13
C ALA A 139 16.88 19.29 -9.68
N ILE A 140 17.66 18.47 -10.40
CA ILE A 140 18.92 18.89 -11.04
C ILE A 140 18.67 19.96 -12.11
N LYS A 141 17.61 19.83 -12.92
CA LYS A 141 17.24 20.86 -13.90
C LYS A 141 16.92 22.19 -13.25
N VAL A 142 16.16 22.20 -12.15
CA VAL A 142 15.83 23.41 -11.39
C VAL A 142 17.10 24.02 -10.80
N GLN A 143 17.96 23.22 -10.16
CA GLN A 143 19.24 23.69 -9.62
C GLN A 143 20.13 24.27 -10.71
N THR A 144 20.26 23.61 -11.85
CA THR A 144 21.08 24.09 -12.98
C THR A 144 20.55 25.41 -13.55
N ARG A 145 19.23 25.57 -13.66
CA ARG A 145 18.61 26.83 -14.10
C ARG A 145 18.87 27.95 -13.10
N GLU A 146 18.75 27.64 -11.81
CA GLU A 146 19.01 28.58 -10.73
C GLU A 146 20.48 29.02 -10.69
N GLU A 147 21.42 28.08 -10.79
CA GLU A 147 22.85 28.36 -10.84
C GLU A 147 23.21 29.22 -12.06
N LYS A 148 22.66 28.91 -13.24
CA LYS A 148 22.86 29.73 -14.45
C LYS A 148 22.29 31.14 -14.28
N ALA A 149 21.11 31.28 -13.69
CA ALA A 149 20.50 32.58 -13.40
C ALA A 149 21.37 33.39 -12.42
N GLN A 150 21.85 32.75 -11.35
CA GLN A 150 22.73 33.40 -10.37
C GLN A 150 24.08 33.78 -10.97
N ALA A 151 24.69 32.92 -11.79
CA ALA A 151 25.96 33.20 -12.45
C ALA A 151 25.85 34.39 -13.42
N LEU A 152 24.77 34.47 -14.18
CA LEU A 152 24.47 35.60 -15.07
C LEU A 152 24.40 36.93 -14.29
N VAL A 153 23.63 36.95 -13.20
CA VAL A 153 23.44 38.14 -12.37
C VAL A 153 24.73 38.54 -11.65
N ARG A 154 25.50 37.57 -11.12
CA ARG A 154 26.82 37.83 -10.51
C ARG A 154 27.77 38.48 -11.51
N LYS A 155 27.88 37.93 -12.72
CA LYS A 155 28.71 38.51 -13.78
C LYS A 155 28.29 39.93 -14.14
N ALA A 156 26.99 40.20 -14.23
CA ALA A 156 26.50 41.55 -14.51
C ALA A 156 26.73 42.55 -13.36
N LEU A 157 26.71 42.09 -12.10
CA LEU A 157 27.11 42.89 -10.93
C LEU A 157 28.60 43.23 -10.96
N GLU A 158 29.45 42.23 -11.24
CA GLU A 158 30.91 42.41 -11.35
C GLU A 158 31.30 43.35 -12.50
N GLU A 159 30.61 43.26 -13.64
CA GLU A 159 30.81 44.16 -14.78
C GLU A 159 30.23 45.57 -14.56
N GLY A 160 29.58 45.83 -13.42
CA GLY A 160 28.99 47.13 -13.07
C GLY A 160 27.79 47.51 -13.95
N ARG A 161 27.16 46.54 -14.62
CA ARG A 161 25.98 46.78 -15.48
C ARG A 161 24.69 46.91 -14.69
N ILE A 162 24.62 46.27 -13.53
CA ILE A 162 23.47 46.32 -12.64
C ILE A 162 23.87 46.78 -11.24
N LEU A 163 22.96 47.48 -10.58
CA LEU A 163 23.16 47.96 -9.21
C LEU A 163 22.81 46.87 -8.19
N PRO A 164 23.42 46.86 -6.98
CA PRO A 164 23.13 45.85 -5.96
C PRO A 164 21.64 45.71 -5.61
N HIS A 165 20.89 46.82 -5.60
CA HIS A 165 19.45 46.81 -5.31
C HIS A 165 18.60 46.22 -6.45
N GLN A 166 19.13 46.10 -7.67
CA GLN A 166 18.46 45.52 -8.83
C GLN A 166 18.72 44.02 -8.97
N ARG A 167 19.58 43.45 -8.11
CA ARG A 167 19.95 42.02 -8.16
C ARG A 167 18.73 41.11 -8.13
N GLU A 168 17.78 41.35 -7.22
CA GLU A 168 16.61 40.49 -7.07
C GLU A 168 15.69 40.54 -8.29
N PHE A 169 15.53 41.73 -8.90
CA PHE A 169 14.77 41.91 -10.12
C PHE A 169 15.38 41.11 -11.29
N TRP A 170 16.69 41.22 -11.51
CA TRP A 170 17.37 40.49 -12.58
C TRP A 170 17.45 38.99 -12.34
N LEU A 171 17.48 38.56 -11.07
CA LEU A 171 17.44 37.14 -10.71
C LEU A 171 16.04 36.56 -10.97
N ALA A 172 14.97 37.28 -10.62
CA ALA A 172 13.61 36.89 -10.97
C ALA A 172 13.41 36.83 -12.50
N GLN A 173 13.96 37.81 -13.23
CA GLN A 173 13.90 37.82 -14.69
C GLN A 173 14.69 36.67 -15.33
N ALA A 174 15.88 36.36 -14.81
CA ALA A 174 16.71 35.25 -15.29
C ALA A 174 16.09 33.87 -14.99
N ARG A 175 15.34 33.74 -13.88
CA ARG A 175 14.54 32.54 -13.61
C ARG A 175 13.38 32.36 -14.59
N ALA A 176 12.76 33.45 -15.03
CA ALA A 176 11.67 33.44 -16.00
C ALA A 176 12.17 33.18 -17.43
N ASP A 177 13.21 33.88 -17.85
CA ASP A 177 13.85 33.72 -19.16
C ASP A 177 15.34 34.13 -19.08
N LEU A 178 16.21 33.12 -19.12
CA LEU A 178 17.66 33.29 -19.08
C LEU A 178 18.19 34.07 -20.29
N GLU A 179 17.65 33.84 -21.49
CA GLU A 179 18.17 34.43 -22.72
C GLU A 179 17.70 35.88 -22.88
N ALA A 180 16.46 36.17 -22.53
CA ALA A 180 15.96 37.54 -22.50
C ALA A 180 16.71 38.38 -21.46
N ALA A 181 16.94 37.84 -20.26
CA ALA A 181 17.73 38.51 -19.23
C ALA A 181 19.17 38.75 -19.70
N ARG A 182 19.81 37.76 -20.33
CA ARG A 182 21.15 37.91 -20.89
C ARG A 182 21.23 39.03 -21.93
N LYS A 183 20.33 39.04 -22.92
CA LYS A 183 20.30 40.08 -23.96
C LYS A 183 20.08 41.48 -23.37
N ALA A 184 19.19 41.60 -22.39
CA ALA A 184 18.93 42.87 -21.73
C ALA A 184 20.16 43.39 -20.96
N LEU A 185 20.86 42.50 -20.24
CA LEU A 185 22.11 42.85 -19.55
C LEU A 185 23.25 43.15 -20.54
N GLU A 186 23.29 42.47 -21.69
CA GLU A 186 24.27 42.73 -22.75
C GLU A 186 24.09 44.13 -23.36
N GLY A 187 22.84 44.60 -23.49
CA GLY A 187 22.49 45.93 -24.01
C GLY A 187 22.61 47.09 -23.01
N MET A 188 22.81 46.83 -21.72
CA MET A 188 22.95 47.87 -20.70
C MET A 188 24.34 48.51 -20.72
N PRO A 189 24.45 49.85 -20.74
CA PRO A 189 25.73 50.54 -20.56
C PRO A 189 26.25 50.28 -19.14
N ARG A 190 27.57 50.35 -18.95
CA ARG A 190 28.18 50.24 -17.62
C ARG A 190 27.74 51.42 -16.75
N LEU A 191 26.93 51.15 -15.73
CA LEU A 191 26.35 52.17 -14.85
C LEU A 191 27.28 52.49 -13.68
N VAL A 192 28.12 51.53 -13.27
CA VAL A 192 29.04 51.68 -12.14
C VAL A 192 30.49 51.63 -12.65
N PRO A 193 31.30 52.68 -12.43
CA PRO A 193 32.75 52.61 -12.62
C PRO A 193 33.34 51.58 -11.63
N VAL A 194 34.08 50.60 -12.15
CA VAL A 194 34.71 49.50 -11.37
C VAL A 194 35.74 50.02 -10.36
N GLU A 195 36.23 51.24 -10.57
CA GLU A 195 37.05 51.97 -9.61
C GLU A 195 36.36 53.29 -9.30
N LEU A 196 35.86 53.43 -8.06
CA LEU A 196 35.76 54.75 -7.46
C LEU A 196 37.17 55.36 -7.55
N PRO A 197 37.35 56.58 -8.08
CA PRO A 197 38.57 57.32 -7.78
C PRO A 197 38.71 57.22 -6.26
N LYS A 198 39.85 56.73 -5.77
CA LYS A 198 40.20 56.93 -4.37
C LYS A 198 40.14 58.43 -4.18
N ALA A 199 39.01 58.94 -3.69
CA ALA A 199 38.97 60.23 -3.06
C ALA A 199 39.94 60.01 -1.90
N GLU A 200 41.17 60.48 -2.08
CA GLU A 200 42.01 60.81 -0.96
C GLU A 200 41.08 61.59 -0.05
N ARG A 201 40.67 60.96 1.06
CA ARG A 201 40.29 61.71 2.23
C ARG A 201 41.57 62.45 2.56
N LYS A 202 41.76 63.62 1.94
CA LYS A 202 42.70 64.59 2.42
C LYS A 202 42.20 64.81 3.84
N ALA A 203 42.89 64.20 4.80
CA ALA A 203 42.65 64.46 6.19
C ALA A 203 42.60 65.99 6.27
N LEU A 204 41.43 66.54 6.56
CA LEU A 204 41.39 67.88 7.11
C LEU A 204 42.32 67.75 8.31
N GLU A 205 43.49 68.39 8.26
CA GLU A 205 44.33 68.51 9.44
C GLU A 205 43.41 69.12 10.51
N GLU A 206 42.95 68.28 11.45
CA GLU A 206 41.89 68.60 12.41
C GLU A 206 42.26 69.83 13.27
N ASP A 207 43.54 70.22 13.27
CA ASP A 207 44.07 71.38 13.97
C ASP A 207 43.73 72.74 13.33
N GLU A 208 43.61 72.87 12.01
CA GLU A 208 43.51 74.20 11.38
C GLU A 208 42.13 74.89 11.52
N PRO A 209 40.99 74.18 11.34
CA PRO A 209 39.67 74.77 11.55
C PRO A 209 39.42 75.16 13.01
N LEU A 210 39.87 74.34 13.96
CA LEU A 210 39.71 74.55 15.40
C LEU A 210 40.54 75.74 15.90
N ARG A 211 41.77 75.92 15.41
CA ARG A 211 42.61 77.10 15.75
C ARG A 211 42.04 78.40 15.20
N ARG A 212 41.46 78.40 13.99
CA ARG A 212 40.77 79.59 13.44
C ARG A 212 39.53 79.96 14.25
N LEU A 213 38.75 78.96 14.67
CA LEU A 213 37.61 79.18 15.57
C LEU A 213 38.08 79.74 16.93
N ALA A 214 39.15 79.22 17.52
CA ALA A 214 39.71 79.71 18.78
C ALA A 214 40.10 81.20 18.73
N GLN A 215 40.73 81.64 17.62
CA GLN A 215 41.09 83.04 17.41
C GLN A 215 39.88 83.95 17.25
N VAL A 216 38.86 83.52 16.51
CA VAL A 216 37.62 84.31 16.31
C VAL A 216 36.85 84.48 17.62
N PHE A 217 36.82 83.43 18.46
CA PHE A 217 36.10 83.44 19.73
C PHE A 217 36.95 83.90 20.93
N ARG A 218 38.21 84.30 20.72
CA ARG A 218 39.17 84.74 21.77
C ARG A 218 39.30 83.76 22.93
N VAL A 219 39.22 82.47 22.63
CA VAL A 219 39.38 81.41 23.63
C VAL A 219 40.86 81.01 23.66
N SER A 220 41.46 80.94 24.85
CA SER A 220 42.86 80.52 24.98
C SER A 220 43.04 79.05 24.58
N GLU A 221 44.21 78.70 24.03
CA GLU A 221 44.51 77.31 23.62
C GLU A 221 44.37 76.31 24.79
N GLU A 222 44.59 76.77 26.03
CA GLU A 222 44.39 75.97 27.24
C GLU A 222 42.92 75.63 27.50
N ALA A 223 41.98 76.51 27.16
CA ALA A 223 40.55 76.27 27.32
C ALA A 223 40.01 75.30 26.26
N LEU A 224 40.57 75.32 25.03
CA LEU A 224 40.24 74.33 24.01
C LEU A 224 40.66 72.92 24.43
N LYS A 225 41.87 72.75 24.97
CA LYS A 225 42.35 71.43 25.42
C LYS A 225 41.59 70.88 26.64
N ARG A 226 41.00 71.77 27.46
CA ARG A 226 40.27 71.37 28.67
C ARG A 226 38.81 71.01 28.41
N PHE A 227 38.18 71.59 27.40
CA PHE A 227 36.73 71.43 27.12
C PHE A 227 36.41 70.87 25.73
N GLY A 228 37.37 70.85 24.79
CA GLY A 228 37.26 70.17 23.51
C GLY A 228 37.84 68.77 23.64
N GLY A 229 37.02 67.83 24.14
CA GLY A 229 37.40 66.43 24.34
C GLY A 229 37.97 65.77 23.07
N GLU A 230 38.74 64.69 23.28
CA GLU A 230 39.45 63.92 22.24
C GLU A 230 38.62 63.63 20.99
#